data_AF-B6JED7-F1
#
_entry.id   AF-B6JED7-F1
#
_cell.length_a   1.000
_cell.length_b   1.000
_cell.length_c   1.000
_cell.angle_alpha   90.00
_cell.angle_beta   90.00
_cell.angle_gamma   90.00
#
_symmetry.space_group_name_H-M   'P 1'
#
loop_
_entity.id
_entity.type
_entity.pdbx_description
1 polymer ?
#
loop_
_entity_poly.entity_id
_entity_poly.type
_entity_poly.pdbx_seq_one_letter_code
_entity_poly.pdbx_strand_id
1 'polypeptide(L)'
;MPTRNERLAEHYIAQTGIVAVQIDRINLASFKATWSPVVTLAPPPTSRRIFCCAAANDAAHLVARLSQEIGSASDFPAATAALHRIAIAEGVGITPHEIVADRARAVVAEVNERFDLMRKNYKIRHINREFKALRAKGAVTNYAEFVHGKKAEMLTALARAV
;
A
#
# COMPACT_ATOMS: atom_id res chain seq x y z
N MET A 1 11.49 3.82 12.17
CA MET A 1 10.90 2.46 12.28
C MET A 1 9.39 2.60 12.18
N PRO A 2 8.67 1.81 11.35
CA PRO A 2 7.26 2.04 11.09
C PRO A 2 6.39 1.77 12.32
N THR A 3 5.38 2.61 12.54
CA THR A 3 4.38 2.45 13.60
C THR A 3 3.53 1.20 13.38
N ARG A 4 2.79 0.75 14.40
CA ARG A 4 1.88 -0.39 14.26
C ARG A 4 0.78 -0.14 13.22
N ASN A 5 0.29 1.10 13.11
CA ASN A 5 -0.72 1.48 12.13
C ASN A 5 -0.13 1.56 10.73
N GLU A 6 1.10 2.05 10.59
CA GLU A 6 1.80 2.03 9.30
C GLU A 6 1.98 0.60 8.80
N ARG A 7 2.40 -0.34 9.66
CA ARG A 7 2.47 -1.76 9.30
C ARG A 7 1.12 -2.36 8.88
N LEU A 8 0.02 -1.93 9.51
CA LEU A 8 -1.33 -2.36 9.10
C LEU A 8 -1.72 -1.79 7.74
N ALA A 9 -1.37 -0.54 7.44
CA ALA A 9 -1.68 0.09 6.17
C ALA A 9 -0.80 -0.48 5.04
N GLU A 10 0.48 -0.78 5.29
CA GLU A 10 1.34 -1.52 4.35
C GLU A 10 0.81 -2.94 4.10
N HIS A 11 0.37 -3.63 5.17
CA HIS A 11 -0.31 -4.93 5.05
C HIS A 11 -1.57 -4.83 4.18
N TYR A 12 -2.41 -3.83 4.42
CA TYR A 12 -3.62 -3.60 3.61
C TYR A 12 -3.28 -3.41 2.13
N ILE A 13 -2.32 -2.53 1.80
CA ILE A 13 -1.91 -2.30 0.41
C ILE A 13 -1.40 -3.61 -0.22
N ALA A 14 -0.56 -4.38 0.48
CA ALA A 14 -0.05 -5.65 -0.02
C ALA A 14 -1.18 -6.66 -0.34
N GLN A 15 -2.28 -6.65 0.41
CA GLN A 15 -3.43 -7.53 0.16
C GLN A 15 -4.33 -7.07 -0.99
N THR A 16 -4.23 -5.80 -1.43
CA THR A 16 -5.02 -5.26 -2.57
C THR A 16 -4.42 -5.57 -3.94
N GLY A 17 -3.19 -6.11 -4.00
CA GLY A 17 -2.50 -6.37 -5.27
C GLY A 17 -2.03 -5.11 -6.00
N ILE A 18 -2.03 -3.96 -5.33
CA ILE A 18 -1.47 -2.70 -5.83
C ILE A 18 0.05 -2.81 -5.86
N VAL A 19 0.65 -2.37 -6.96
CA VAL A 19 2.10 -2.32 -7.19
C VAL A 19 2.56 -0.89 -7.43
N ALA A 20 3.85 -0.63 -7.22
CA ALA A 20 4.46 0.69 -7.42
C ALA A 20 5.23 0.75 -8.74
N VAL A 21 4.95 1.75 -9.56
CA VAL A 21 5.79 2.23 -10.67
C VAL A 21 6.61 3.42 -10.17
N GLN A 22 7.93 3.32 -10.31
CA GLN A 22 8.89 4.30 -9.80
C GLN A 22 9.59 4.99 -10.96
N ILE A 23 9.69 6.31 -10.86
CA ILE A 23 10.51 7.14 -11.74
C ILE A 23 11.64 7.70 -10.87
N ASP A 24 12.85 7.20 -11.12
CA ASP A 24 14.07 7.61 -10.45
C ASP A 24 14.85 8.60 -11.29
N ARG A 25 15.21 9.73 -10.70
CA ARG A 25 16.20 10.65 -11.31
C ARG A 25 17.60 10.10 -11.02
N ILE A 26 18.31 9.69 -12.06
CA ILE A 26 19.69 9.18 -11.94
C ILE A 26 20.68 10.35 -11.86
N ASN A 27 20.50 11.36 -12.71
CA ASN A 27 21.29 12.60 -12.70
C ASN A 27 20.43 13.77 -13.20
N LEU A 28 21.04 14.94 -13.43
CA LEU A 28 20.30 16.13 -13.87
C LEU A 28 19.55 15.97 -15.20
N ALA A 29 19.98 15.03 -16.06
CA ALA A 29 19.48 14.88 -17.42
C ALA A 29 18.92 13.48 -17.74
N SER A 30 18.80 12.59 -16.75
CA SER A 30 18.36 11.22 -17.01
C SER A 30 17.50 10.64 -15.89
N PHE A 31 16.55 9.83 -16.33
CA PHE A 31 15.58 9.15 -15.49
C PHE A 31 15.56 7.66 -15.82
N LYS A 32 15.11 6.86 -14.86
CA LYS A 32 14.88 5.43 -15.01
C LYS A 32 13.52 5.07 -14.45
N ALA A 33 12.80 4.24 -15.19
CA ALA A 33 11.56 3.63 -14.73
C ALA A 33 11.83 2.24 -14.16
N THR A 34 11.23 1.91 -13.03
CA THR A 34 11.20 0.56 -12.45
C THR A 34 9.82 0.30 -11.86
N TRP A 35 9.53 -0.96 -11.53
CA TRP A 35 8.36 -1.28 -10.72
C TRP A 35 8.74 -2.18 -9.56
N SER A 36 7.90 -2.18 -8.53
CA SER A 36 8.06 -2.96 -7.30
C SER A 36 6.70 -3.50 -6.86
N PRO A 37 6.60 -4.79 -6.49
CA PRO A 37 5.38 -5.34 -5.88
C PRO A 37 5.17 -4.82 -4.45
N VAL A 38 6.19 -4.19 -3.85
CA VAL A 38 6.12 -3.63 -2.51
C VAL A 38 5.86 -2.13 -2.60
N VAL A 39 4.81 -1.70 -1.91
CA VAL A 39 4.46 -0.29 -1.68
C VAL A 39 4.63 -0.01 -0.19
N THR A 40 5.57 0.88 0.15
CA THR A 40 5.80 1.31 1.54
C THR A 40 5.09 2.63 1.81
N LEU A 41 4.79 2.97 3.06
CA LEU A 41 4.19 4.26 3.40
C LEU A 41 5.20 5.39 3.56
N ALA A 42 6.50 5.06 3.55
CA ALA A 42 7.55 6.05 3.65
C ALA A 42 7.46 7.03 2.47
N PRO A 43 7.58 8.34 2.73
CA PRO A 43 7.60 9.31 1.64
C PRO A 43 8.78 9.01 0.71
N PRO A 44 8.59 9.06 -0.62
CA PRO A 44 9.68 8.83 -1.55
C PRO A 44 10.76 9.91 -1.37
N PRO A 45 12.04 9.58 -1.63
CA PRO A 45 13.09 10.61 -1.68
C PRO A 45 12.77 11.64 -2.77
N THR A 46 13.33 12.83 -2.66
CA THR A 46 13.10 13.92 -3.63
C THR A 46 13.48 13.55 -5.07
N SER A 47 14.44 12.63 -5.23
CA SER A 47 14.90 12.04 -6.49
C SER A 47 14.03 10.91 -7.03
N ARG A 48 12.86 10.65 -6.42
CA ARG A 48 11.92 9.62 -6.86
C ARG A 48 10.51 10.16 -6.94
N ARG A 49 9.75 9.69 -7.93
CA ARG A 49 8.29 9.77 -7.96
C ARG A 49 7.73 8.36 -8.03
N ILE A 50 6.64 8.12 -7.32
CA ILE A 50 6.00 6.80 -7.25
C ILE A 50 4.54 6.97 -7.63
N PHE A 51 4.11 6.15 -8.57
CA PHE A 51 2.72 5.95 -8.94
C PHE A 51 2.36 4.50 -8.64
N CYS A 52 1.09 4.24 -8.43
CA CYS A 52 0.56 2.94 -8.10
C CYS A 52 -0.48 2.53 -9.13
N CYS A 53 -0.47 1.27 -9.53
CA CYS A 53 -1.50 0.69 -10.38
C CYS A 53 -1.92 -0.68 -9.86
N ALA A 54 -3.05 -1.17 -10.34
CA ALA A 54 -3.44 -2.55 -10.17
C ALA A 54 -2.52 -3.45 -11.01
N ALA A 55 -2.28 -4.67 -10.53
CA ALA A 55 -1.58 -5.75 -11.23
C ALA A 55 -0.09 -5.51 -11.58
N ALA A 56 0.74 -6.52 -11.29
CA ALA A 56 2.16 -6.50 -11.61
C ALA A 56 2.45 -6.48 -13.12
N ASN A 57 1.61 -7.14 -13.93
CA ASN A 57 1.78 -7.20 -15.39
C ASN A 57 1.62 -5.82 -16.04
N ASP A 58 0.62 -5.05 -15.58
CA ASP A 58 0.37 -3.70 -16.07
C ASP A 58 1.54 -2.79 -15.71
N ALA A 59 2.05 -2.85 -14.48
CA ALA A 59 3.24 -2.09 -14.08
C ALA A 59 4.49 -2.45 -14.91
N ALA A 60 4.71 -3.74 -15.17
CA ALA A 60 5.82 -4.19 -16.00
C ALA A 60 5.70 -3.64 -17.43
N HIS A 61 4.50 -3.66 -18.01
CA HIS A 61 4.23 -3.13 -19.33
C HIS A 61 4.45 -1.60 -19.39
N LEU A 62 3.89 -0.86 -18.42
CA LEU A 62 4.09 0.58 -18.30
C LEU A 62 5.57 0.94 -18.20
N VAL A 63 6.34 0.24 -17.37
CA VAL A 63 7.78 0.48 -17.21
C VAL A 63 8.55 0.17 -18.48
N ALA A 64 8.23 -0.94 -19.17
CA ALA A 64 8.88 -1.30 -20.42
C ALA A 64 8.68 -0.23 -21.49
N ARG A 65 7.45 0.26 -21.66
CA ARG A 65 7.11 1.34 -22.60
C ARG A 65 7.75 2.66 -22.19
N LEU A 66 7.66 3.02 -20.90
CA LEU A 66 8.25 4.26 -20.40
C LEU A 66 9.77 4.26 -20.58
N SER A 67 10.44 3.13 -20.36
CA SER A 67 11.90 3.02 -20.53
C SER A 67 12.38 3.31 -21.96
N GLN A 68 11.53 3.13 -22.98
CA GLN A 68 11.84 3.45 -24.37
C GLN A 68 11.83 4.97 -24.64
N GLU A 69 11.11 5.74 -23.83
CA GLU A 69 10.82 7.15 -24.09
C GLU A 69 11.35 8.09 -22.99
N ILE A 70 11.64 7.58 -21.79
CA ILE A 70 12.02 8.40 -20.64
C ILE A 70 13.38 9.10 -20.81
N GLY A 71 14.22 8.62 -21.73
CA GLY A 71 15.50 9.23 -22.06
C GLY A 71 15.38 10.65 -22.63
N SER A 72 14.22 11.03 -23.17
CA SER A 72 13.96 12.39 -23.65
C SER A 72 13.35 13.32 -22.59
N ALA A 73 13.10 12.84 -21.37
CA ALA A 73 12.54 13.66 -20.30
C ALA A 73 13.60 14.59 -19.70
N SER A 74 13.34 15.89 -19.74
CA SER A 74 14.21 16.92 -19.16
C SER A 74 14.02 17.11 -17.65
N ASP A 75 12.84 16.76 -17.12
CA ASP A 75 12.49 16.92 -15.72
C ASP A 75 11.43 15.90 -15.26
N PHE A 76 11.06 15.96 -13.97
CA PHE A 76 10.02 15.11 -13.41
C PHE A 76 8.66 15.34 -14.08
N PRO A 77 8.17 16.59 -14.25
CA PRO A 77 6.94 16.86 -14.99
C PRO A 77 6.88 16.14 -16.34
N ALA A 78 7.92 16.25 -17.18
CA ALA A 78 7.99 15.58 -18.47
C ALA A 78 7.95 14.05 -18.34
N ALA A 79 8.74 13.48 -17.43
CA ALA A 79 8.74 12.03 -17.18
C ALA A 79 7.38 11.52 -16.68
N THR A 80 6.72 12.27 -15.78
CA THR A 80 5.38 11.94 -15.27
C THR A 80 4.31 12.09 -16.35
N ALA A 81 4.38 13.11 -17.20
CA ALA A 81 3.47 13.29 -18.32
C ALA A 81 3.59 12.14 -19.33
N ALA A 82 4.82 11.67 -19.60
CA ALA A 82 5.06 10.49 -20.42
C ALA A 82 4.41 9.24 -19.80
N LEU A 83 4.59 9.01 -18.49
CA LEU A 83 3.93 7.90 -17.79
C LEU A 83 2.40 7.99 -17.88
N HIS A 84 1.81 9.15 -17.65
CA HIS A 84 0.35 9.34 -17.76
C HIS A 84 -0.17 9.08 -19.17
N ARG A 85 0.51 9.58 -20.21
CA ARG A 85 0.12 9.33 -21.61
C ARG A 85 0.18 7.83 -21.94
N ILE A 86 1.25 7.15 -21.52
CA ILE A 86 1.39 5.69 -21.73
C ILE A 86 0.27 4.97 -20.98
N ALA A 87 0.04 5.29 -19.71
CA ALA A 87 -1.02 4.69 -18.92
C ALA A 87 -2.40 4.85 -19.57
N ILE A 88 -2.72 6.02 -20.12
CA ILE A 88 -3.97 6.26 -20.86
C ILE A 88 -4.03 5.40 -22.13
N ALA A 89 -2.94 5.34 -22.91
CA ALA A 89 -2.90 4.56 -24.14
C ALA A 89 -3.06 3.05 -23.89
N GLU A 90 -2.52 2.55 -22.78
CA GLU A 90 -2.59 1.16 -22.35
C GLU A 90 -3.87 0.83 -21.54
N GLY A 91 -4.71 1.84 -21.25
CA GLY A 91 -5.92 1.66 -20.44
C GLY A 91 -5.65 1.35 -18.96
N VAL A 92 -4.47 1.67 -18.44
CA VAL A 92 -4.06 1.37 -17.07
C VAL A 92 -4.32 2.58 -16.16
N GLY A 93 -5.10 2.36 -15.09
CA GLY A 93 -5.29 3.37 -14.05
C GLY A 93 -4.05 3.52 -13.16
N ILE A 94 -3.46 4.71 -13.14
CA ILE A 94 -2.36 5.05 -12.23
C ILE A 94 -2.80 6.09 -11.20
N THR A 95 -2.37 5.93 -9.95
CA THR A 95 -2.67 6.83 -8.83
C THR A 95 -1.37 7.26 -8.14
N PRO A 96 -1.17 8.55 -7.81
CA PRO A 96 -0.04 8.99 -7.00
C PRO A 96 0.08 8.20 -5.69
N HIS A 97 1.32 7.86 -5.31
CA HIS A 97 1.61 7.08 -4.10
C HIS A 97 1.04 7.69 -2.82
N GLU A 98 1.12 9.01 -2.67
CA GLU A 98 0.57 9.74 -1.51
C GLU A 98 -0.93 9.48 -1.32
N ILE A 99 -1.70 9.44 -2.41
CA ILE A 99 -3.15 9.18 -2.36
C ILE A 99 -3.42 7.74 -1.94
N VAL A 100 -2.63 6.78 -2.43
CA VAL A 100 -2.74 5.36 -2.00
C VAL A 100 -2.39 5.22 -0.52
N ALA A 101 -1.33 5.90 -0.06
CA ALA A 101 -0.92 5.90 1.33
C ALA A 101 -2.00 6.49 2.25
N ASP A 102 -2.62 7.61 1.86
CA ASP A 102 -3.69 8.24 2.63
C ASP A 102 -4.96 7.40 2.68
N ARG A 103 -5.34 6.78 1.56
CA ARG A 103 -6.45 5.81 1.54
C ARG A 103 -6.20 4.63 2.47
N ALA A 104 -4.99 4.06 2.45
CA ALA A 104 -4.63 2.95 3.34
C ALA A 104 -4.68 3.37 4.81
N ARG A 105 -4.21 4.57 5.17
CA ARG A 105 -4.31 5.12 6.52
C ARG A 105 -5.77 5.30 6.95
N ALA A 106 -6.63 5.79 6.06
CA ALA A 106 -8.06 5.97 6.34
C ALA A 106 -8.75 4.63 6.65
N VAL A 107 -8.47 3.58 5.87
CA VAL A 107 -9.01 2.24 6.11
C VAL A 107 -8.54 1.68 7.46
N VAL A 108 -7.27 1.90 7.83
CA VAL A 108 -6.76 1.52 9.15
C VAL A 108 -7.45 2.29 10.27
N ALA A 109 -7.71 3.58 10.09
CA ALA A 109 -8.45 4.39 11.05
C ALA A 109 -9.87 3.84 11.25
N GLU A 110 -10.57 3.49 10.17
CA GLU A 110 -11.90 2.88 10.24
C GLU A 110 -11.89 1.55 11.01
N VAL A 111 -10.91 0.67 10.74
CA VAL A 111 -10.77 -0.59 11.50
C VAL A 111 -10.49 -0.32 12.98
N ASN A 112 -9.67 0.67 13.30
CA ASN A 112 -9.42 1.08 14.68
C ASN A 112 -10.71 1.55 15.37
N GLU A 113 -11.50 2.40 14.72
CA GLU A 113 -12.77 2.89 15.23
C GLU A 113 -13.78 1.77 15.45
N ARG A 114 -13.89 0.80 14.51
CA ARG A 114 -14.72 -0.40 14.67
C ARG A 114 -14.33 -1.19 15.92
N PHE A 115 -13.03 -1.34 16.20
CA PHE A 115 -12.55 -2.00 17.42
C PHE A 115 -12.92 -1.22 18.69
N ASP A 116 -12.81 0.10 18.67
CA ASP A 116 -13.17 0.92 19.82
C ASP A 116 -14.69 0.92 20.07
N LEU A 117 -15.51 0.89 19.03
CA LEU A 117 -16.95 0.66 19.14
C LEU A 117 -17.28 -0.72 19.73
N MET A 118 -16.55 -1.77 19.32
CA MET A 118 -16.73 -3.11 19.90
C MET A 118 -16.40 -3.15 21.40
N ARG A 119 -15.42 -2.35 21.84
CA ARG A 119 -15.09 -2.20 23.26
C ARG A 119 -16.22 -1.51 24.02
N LYS A 120 -16.70 -0.37 23.51
CA LYS A 120 -17.80 0.40 24.13
C LYS A 120 -19.09 -0.42 24.25
N ASN A 121 -19.40 -1.21 23.23
CA ASN A 121 -20.64 -2.00 23.19
C ASN A 121 -20.51 -3.41 23.79
N TYR A 122 -19.44 -3.70 24.54
CA TYR A 122 -19.13 -5.02 25.13
C TYR A 122 -19.06 -6.19 24.12
N LYS A 123 -19.07 -5.93 22.81
CA LYS A 123 -18.94 -6.93 21.74
C LYS A 123 -17.53 -7.52 21.63
N ILE A 124 -16.53 -6.85 22.24
CA ILE A 124 -15.15 -7.35 22.38
C ILE A 124 -15.07 -8.66 23.20
N ARG A 125 -16.12 -9.04 23.94
CA ARG A 125 -16.16 -10.27 24.75
C ARG A 125 -15.89 -11.55 23.94
N HIS A 126 -16.29 -11.59 22.66
CA HIS A 126 -16.00 -12.74 21.79
C HIS A 126 -14.48 -12.85 21.53
N ILE A 127 -13.86 -11.75 21.10
CA ILE A 127 -12.41 -11.64 20.85
C ILE A 127 -11.61 -11.99 22.12
N ASN A 128 -12.07 -11.56 23.30
CA ASN A 128 -11.40 -11.89 24.57
C ASN A 128 -11.52 -13.37 24.94
N ARG A 129 -12.65 -14.01 24.64
CA ARG A 129 -12.82 -15.45 24.86
C ARG A 129 -11.90 -16.26 23.93
N GLU A 130 -11.82 -15.86 22.67
CA GLU A 130 -10.91 -16.46 21.70
C GLU A 130 -9.44 -16.33 22.15
N PHE A 131 -9.02 -15.14 22.58
CA PHE A 131 -7.67 -14.94 23.12
C PHE A 131 -7.37 -15.88 24.30
N LYS A 132 -8.28 -15.97 25.28
CA LYS A 132 -8.11 -16.85 26.44
C LYS A 132 -7.99 -18.33 26.03
N ALA A 133 -8.81 -18.77 25.07
CA ALA A 133 -8.78 -20.13 24.56
C ALA A 133 -7.46 -20.45 23.84
N LEU A 134 -6.96 -19.54 22.99
CA LEU A 134 -5.68 -19.70 22.31
C LEU A 134 -4.49 -19.62 23.27
N ARG A 135 -4.57 -18.75 24.27
CA ARG A 135 -3.53 -18.63 25.31
C ARG A 135 -3.45 -19.88 26.19
N ALA A 136 -4.58 -20.48 26.54
CA ALA A 136 -4.61 -21.74 27.28
C ALA A 136 -3.93 -22.89 26.51
N LYS A 137 -3.93 -22.82 25.18
CA LYS A 137 -3.23 -23.76 24.28
C LYS A 137 -1.78 -23.37 23.97
N GLY A 138 -1.27 -22.28 24.54
CA GLY A 138 0.08 -21.76 24.28
C GLY A 138 0.26 -21.11 22.89
N ALA A 139 -0.80 -20.93 22.11
CA ALA A 139 -0.71 -20.41 20.73
C ALA A 139 -0.52 -18.88 20.65
N VAL A 140 -0.95 -18.16 21.70
CA VAL A 140 -0.77 -16.70 21.82
C VAL A 140 -0.39 -16.32 23.24
N THR A 141 0.48 -15.33 23.39
CA THR A 141 0.95 -14.86 24.70
C THR A 141 0.59 -13.39 24.94
N ASN A 142 0.70 -12.56 23.91
CA ASN A 142 0.49 -11.12 23.97
C ASN A 142 -0.87 -10.71 23.39
N TYR A 143 -1.72 -10.10 24.22
CA TYR A 143 -3.04 -9.63 23.80
C TYR A 143 -2.98 -8.50 22.75
N ALA A 144 -1.99 -7.60 22.86
CA ALA A 144 -1.85 -6.51 21.90
C ALA A 144 -1.49 -7.01 20.50
N GLU A 145 -0.65 -8.04 20.41
CA GLU A 145 -0.30 -8.69 19.14
C GLU A 145 -1.48 -9.49 18.58
N PHE A 146 -2.23 -10.20 19.44
CA PHE A 146 -3.45 -10.88 19.04
C PHE A 146 -4.48 -9.90 18.43
N VAL A 147 -4.74 -8.77 19.10
CA VAL A 147 -5.65 -7.73 18.59
C VAL A 147 -5.12 -7.13 17.29
N HIS A 148 -3.81 -6.90 17.18
CA HIS A 148 -3.19 -6.42 15.94
C HIS A 148 -3.39 -7.41 14.79
N GLY A 149 -3.23 -8.71 15.04
CA GLY A 149 -3.55 -9.79 14.09
C GLY A 149 -5.02 -9.77 13.66
N LYS A 150 -5.97 -9.58 14.59
CA LYS A 150 -7.39 -9.45 14.24
C LYS A 150 -7.70 -8.22 13.39
N LYS A 151 -7.01 -7.10 13.63
CA LYS A 151 -7.10 -5.92 12.75
C LYS A 151 -6.57 -6.23 11.35
N ALA A 152 -5.44 -6.93 11.25
CA ALA A 152 -4.88 -7.35 9.97
C ALA A 152 -5.83 -8.31 9.21
N GLU A 153 -6.48 -9.26 9.90
CA GLU A 153 -7.51 -10.14 9.32
C GLU A 153 -8.68 -9.33 8.73
N MET A 154 -9.19 -8.33 9.47
CA MET A 154 -10.25 -7.45 8.98
C MET A 154 -9.80 -6.63 7.77
N LEU A 155 -8.57 -6.13 7.76
CA LEU A 155 -8.01 -5.40 6.61
C LEU A 155 -7.86 -6.31 5.39
N THR A 156 -7.42 -7.56 5.56
CA THR A 156 -7.37 -8.54 4.48
C THR A 156 -8.77 -8.79 3.90
N ALA A 157 -9.79 -8.92 4.74
CA ALA A 157 -11.16 -9.10 4.29
C ALA A 157 -11.67 -7.88 3.50
N LEU A 158 -11.36 -6.66 3.97
CA LEU A 158 -11.69 -5.42 3.25
C LEU A 158 -10.95 -5.32 1.92
N ALA A 159 -9.66 -5.68 1.87
CA ALA A 159 -8.87 -5.63 0.65
C ALA A 159 -9.37 -6.58 -0.44
N ARG A 160 -9.92 -7.75 -0.06
CA ARG A 160 -10.47 -8.76 -0.99
C ARG A 160 -11.90 -8.47 -1.45
N ALA A 161 -12.57 -7.52 -0.81
CA ALA A 161 -13.93 -7.11 -1.18
C ALA A 161 -13.95 -6.01 -2.26
N VAL A 162 -12.76 -5.48 -2.61
CA VAL A 162 -12.52 -4.52 -3.69
C VAL A 162 -12.21 -5.29 -4.96
#